data_AF-A0ABD0NGS7-F1
#
_entry.id   AF-A0ABD0NGS7-F1
#
_cell.length_a   1.000
_cell.length_b   1.000
_cell.length_c   1.000
_cell.angle_alpha   90.00
_cell.angle_beta   90.00
_cell.angle_gamma   90.00
#
_symmetry.space_group_name_H-M   'P 1'
#
loop_
_entity.id
_entity.type
_entity.pdbx_description
1 polymer ?
#
loop_
_entity_poly.entity_id
_entity_poly.type
_entity_poly.pdbx_seq_one_letter_code
_entity_poly.pdbx_strand_id
1 'polypeptide(L)' 'VHYLLSDPSSPFSPPVLSCSSGIQADDDLKSMFVGTVMRKIKSRTWKKQRYFRLQEDCMTIWYKSKKAGNAHST' A
#
# COMPACT_ATOMS: atom_id res chain seq x y z
N VAL A 1 2.56 8.26 -18.75
CA VAL A 1 3.64 7.29 -18.45
C VAL A 1 3.08 6.23 -17.51
N HIS A 2 2.21 5.36 -17.99
CA HIS A 2 2.66 4.09 -18.57
C HIS A 2 3.64 3.37 -17.62
N TYR A 3 3.17 3.01 -16.42
CA TYR A 3 3.55 1.73 -15.82
C TYR A 3 2.72 0.65 -16.55
N LEU A 4 2.80 0.52 -17.89
CA LEU A 4 3.58 -0.53 -18.56
C LEU A 4 3.82 -1.71 -17.61
N LEU A 5 2.88 -2.64 -17.64
CA LEU A 5 3.01 -3.86 -18.44
C LEU A 5 4.18 -4.70 -17.90
N SER A 6 3.82 -5.61 -16.99
CA SER A 6 4.29 -6.98 -16.93
C SER A 6 5.46 -7.32 -17.86
N ASP A 7 6.68 -7.07 -17.40
CA ASP A 7 7.88 -7.63 -18.00
C ASP A 7 8.29 -8.87 -17.18
N PRO A 8 7.98 -10.11 -17.63
CA PRO A 8 8.22 -11.33 -16.86
C PRO A 8 9.70 -11.73 -16.77
N SER A 9 10.62 -10.90 -17.26
CA SER A 9 12.06 -11.16 -17.25
C SER A 9 12.86 -10.36 -16.21
N SER A 10 12.20 -9.52 -15.41
CA SER A 10 12.89 -8.67 -14.43
C SER A 10 13.34 -9.46 -13.19
N PRO A 11 14.66 -9.46 -12.86
CA PRO A 11 15.19 -10.10 -11.65
C PRO A 11 14.78 -9.39 -10.34
N PHE A 12 13.95 -8.35 -10.42
CA PHE A 12 13.31 -7.68 -9.27
C PHE A 12 11.94 -8.28 -8.91
N SER A 13 11.75 -9.57 -9.17
CA SER A 13 10.60 -10.28 -8.61
C SER A 13 10.85 -10.50 -7.11
N PRO A 14 10.03 -9.92 -6.20
CA PRO A 14 10.15 -10.22 -4.78
C PRO A 14 9.94 -11.72 -4.58
N PRO A 15 10.70 -12.37 -3.67
CA PRO A 15 10.54 -13.79 -3.44
C PRO A 15 9.09 -14.07 -3.03
N VAL A 16 8.44 -14.99 -3.74
CA VAL A 16 7.15 -15.55 -3.38
C VAL A 16 7.34 -16.35 -2.08
N LEU A 17 7.36 -15.63 -0.96
CA LEU A 17 7.27 -16.23 0.36
C LEU A 17 5.88 -16.86 0.46
N SER A 18 5.88 -18.18 0.28
CA SER A 18 4.80 -19.11 0.60
C SER A 18 4.45 -19.00 2.09
N CYS A 19 3.76 -17.92 2.48
CA CYS A 19 3.17 -17.77 3.80
C CYS A 19 1.76 -18.40 3.80
N SER A 20 1.65 -19.66 3.40
CA SER A 20 0.37 -20.36 3.15
C SER A 20 -0.26 -20.99 4.39
N SER A 21 0.29 -20.82 5.60
CA SER A 21 -0.21 -21.54 6.79
C SER A 21 -0.81 -20.67 7.89
N GLY A 22 -0.72 -19.33 7.81
CA GLY A 22 -1.18 -18.43 8.89
C GLY A 22 -2.16 -17.33 8.47
N ILE A 23 -2.25 -17.02 7.17
CA ILE A 23 -2.96 -15.83 6.66
C ILE A 23 -4.49 -15.98 6.60
N GLN A 24 -5.04 -17.20 6.55
CA GLN A 24 -6.49 -17.42 6.42
C GLN A 24 -7.28 -17.28 7.74
N ALA A 25 -6.61 -17.40 8.89
CA ALA A 25 -7.27 -17.40 10.21
C ALA A 25 -7.15 -16.09 10.97
N ASP A 26 -6.44 -15.10 10.41
CA ASP A 26 -6.11 -13.89 11.14
C ASP A 26 -7.14 -12.78 10.86
N ASP A 27 -7.94 -12.44 11.86
CA ASP A 27 -8.95 -11.37 11.79
C ASP A 27 -8.30 -9.99 11.60
N ASP A 28 -7.04 -9.83 11.98
CA ASP A 28 -6.28 -8.60 11.73
C ASP A 28 -6.02 -8.43 10.23
N LEU A 29 -5.69 -9.52 9.52
CA LEU A 29 -5.49 -9.48 8.07
C LEU A 29 -6.79 -9.17 7.33
N LYS A 30 -7.92 -9.78 7.74
CA LYS A 30 -9.26 -9.43 7.22
C LYS A 30 -9.55 -7.94 7.37
N SER A 31 -9.25 -7.38 8.54
CA SER A 31 -9.40 -5.95 8.81
C SER A 31 -8.49 -5.09 7.93
N MET A 32 -7.26 -5.55 7.66
CA MET A 32 -6.34 -4.90 6.74
C MET A 32 -6.81 -4.95 5.26
N PHE A 33 -7.47 -6.03 4.82
CA PHE A 33 -8.07 -6.14 3.48
C PHE A 33 -9.29 -5.24 3.30
N VAL A 34 -10.10 -5.03 4.34
CA VAL A 34 -11.21 -4.05 4.31
C VAL A 34 -10.64 -2.64 4.17
N GLY A 35 -9.47 -2.40 4.77
CA GLY A 35 -8.77 -1.15 4.76
C GLY A 35 -9.34 -0.14 5.75
N THR A 36 -8.45 0.60 6.38
CA THR A 36 -8.78 1.48 7.51
C THR A 36 -8.17 2.86 7.32
N VAL A 37 -8.87 3.86 7.83
CA VAL A 37 -8.37 5.24 7.87
C VAL A 37 -7.44 5.40 9.06
N MET A 38 -6.16 5.63 8.79
CA MET A 38 -5.12 5.80 9.81
C MET A 38 -4.43 7.16 9.66
N ARG A 39 -3.72 7.62 10.72
CA ARG A 39 -2.97 8.88 10.69
C ARG A 39 -1.51 8.63 10.32
N LYS A 40 -1.13 9.00 9.09
CA LYS A 40 0.28 8.97 8.65
C LYS A 40 1.04 10.12 9.29
N ILE A 41 2.01 9.80 10.14
CA ILE A 41 2.91 10.75 10.79
C ILE A 41 4.22 10.73 9.99
N LYS A 42 4.66 11.89 9.49
CA LYS A 42 5.99 12.03 8.85
C LYS A 42 6.92 12.93 9.65
N SER A 43 6.38 13.85 10.43
CA SER A 43 7.13 14.73 11.32
C SER A 43 6.26 15.18 12.48
N ARG A 44 6.83 15.99 13.39
CA ARG A 44 6.11 16.54 14.55
C ARG A 44 4.85 17.31 14.15
N THR A 45 4.91 18.05 13.04
CA THR A 45 3.82 18.89 12.50
C THR A 45 3.11 18.25 11.30
N TRP A 46 3.75 17.36 10.55
CA TRP A 46 3.10 16.67 9.43
C TRP A 46 2.45 15.37 9.91
N LYS A 47 1.14 15.48 10.16
CA LYS A 47 0.27 14.35 10.48
C LYS A 47 -0.95 14.44 9.58
N LYS A 48 -1.22 13.38 8.79
CA LYS A 48 -2.30 13.40 7.81
C LYS A 48 -3.09 12.10 7.82
N GLN A 49 -4.41 12.21 7.83
CA GLN A 49 -5.32 11.08 7.74
C GLN A 49 -5.30 10.51 6.32
N ARG A 50 -5.06 9.20 6.21
CA ARG A 50 -4.94 8.47 4.94
C ARG A 50 -5.61 7.11 5.09
N TYR A 51 -6.23 6.67 4.01
CA TYR A 51 -6.82 5.33 3.94
C TYR A 51 -5.77 4.35 3.43
N PHE A 52 -5.58 3.26 4.16
CA PHE A 52 -4.65 2.19 3.84
C PHE A 52 -5.42 0.89 3.68
N ARG A 53 -5.07 0.11 2.67
CA ARG A 53 -5.69 -1.19 2.41
C ARG A 53 -4.62 -2.19 1.97
N LEU A 54 -4.65 -3.38 2.54
CA LEU A 54 -3.85 -4.51 2.10
C LEU A 54 -4.49 -5.12 0.85
N GLN A 55 -3.68 -5.39 -0.16
CA GLN A 55 -4.08 -6.11 -1.37
C GLN A 55 -4.15 -7.61 -1.09
N GLU A 56 -4.96 -8.31 -1.89
CA GLU A 56 -5.26 -9.75 -1.81
C GLU A 56 -4.00 -10.63 -1.90
N ASP A 57 -2.88 -10.09 -2.40
CA ASP A 57 -1.57 -10.74 -2.42
C ASP A 57 -0.92 -10.89 -1.03
N CYS A 58 -1.53 -10.30 0.02
CA CYS A 58 -1.00 -10.24 1.39
C CYS A 58 0.38 -9.56 1.51
N MET A 59 0.83 -8.86 0.46
CA MET A 59 2.20 -8.34 0.35
C MET A 59 2.19 -6.83 0.09
N THR A 60 1.17 -6.33 -0.60
CA THR A 60 1.14 -4.95 -1.07
C THR A 60 0.12 -4.13 -0.29
N ILE A 61 0.57 -3.02 0.34
CA ILE A 61 -0.33 -2.05 0.97
C ILE A 61 -0.52 -0.85 0.04
N TRP A 62 -1.75 -0.64 -0.42
CA TRP A 62 -2.14 0.51 -1.24
C TRP A 62 -2.65 1.67 -0.37
N TYR A 63 -2.42 2.91 -0.81
CA TYR A 63 -3.02 4.08 -0.18
C TYR A 63 -3.29 5.22 -1.16
N LYS A 64 -4.39 5.95 -0.94
CA LYS A 64 -4.72 7.14 -1.73
C LYS A 64 -3.94 8.36 -1.21
N SER A 65 -3.01 8.87 -2.01
CA SER A 65 -2.34 10.13 -1.67
C SER A 65 -3.24 11.33 -2.03
N LYS A 66 -3.37 12.28 -1.09
CA LYS A 66 -3.87 13.62 -1.38
C LYS A 66 -2.66 14.53 -1.50
N LYS A 67 -2.13 14.69 -2.72
CA LYS A 67 -1.18 15.77 -3.02
C LYS A 67 -2.04 17.01 -3.21
N ALA A 68 -1.98 17.96 -2.28
CA ALA A 68 -2.49 19.29 -2.56
C ALA A 68 -1.62 19.80 -3.72
N GLY A 69 -2.21 20.02 -4.89
CA GLY A 69 -1.51 20.62 -6.01
C GLY A 69 -0.99 21.97 -5.53
N ASN A 70 0.33 22.10 -5.37
CA ASN A 70 0.93 23.41 -5.35
C ASN A 70 0.85 23.91 -6.79
N ALA A 71 -0.23 24.60 -7.12
CA ALA A 71 -0.43 25.31 -8.37
C ALA A 71 0.20 26.73 -8.27
N HIS A 72 1.45 26.80 -7.81
CA HIS A 72 2.29 27.98 -8.01
C HIS A 72 3.55 27.52 -8.77
N SER A 73 3.38 27.35 -10.08
CA SER A 73 4.45 27.67 -11.02
C SER A 73 4.39 29.18 -11.22
N THR A 74 5.42 29.87 -10.75
CA THR A 74 5.78 31.24 -11.17
C THR A 74 7.25 31.23 -11.44
#